data_AF-A0A3C0GH43-F1
#
_entry.id   AF-A0A3C0GH43-F1
#
_cell.length_a   1.000
_cell.length_b   1.000
_cell.length_c   1.000
_cell.angle_alpha   90.00
_cell.angle_beta   90.00
_cell.angle_gamma   90.00
#
_symmetry.space_group_name_H-M   'P 1'
#
loop_
_entity.id
_entity.type
_entity.pdbx_description
1 polymer ?
#
loop_
_entity_poly.entity_id
_entity_poly.type
_entity_poly.pdbx_seq_one_letter_code
_entity_poly.pdbx_strand_id
1 'polypeptide(L)' 'MEEKLKVVELFAGVGGFRLGLEKSNYKVVWSNQWEPLTKTQHASMV' A
#
# COMPACT_ATOMS: atom_id res chain seq x y z
N MET A 1 1.32 -23.38 6.38
CA MET A 1 1.03 -22.07 5.77
C MET A 1 1.97 -21.10 6.43
N GLU A 2 2.87 -20.46 5.68
CA GLU A 2 3.81 -19.50 6.27
C GLU A 2 3.02 -18.26 6.72
N GLU A 3 3.19 -17.85 7.98
CA GLU A 3 2.51 -16.67 8.49
C GLU A 3 3.10 -15.42 7.83
N LYS A 4 2.26 -14.70 7.08
CA LYS A 4 2.63 -13.43 6.46
C LYS A 4 2.65 -12.32 7.51
N LEU A 5 3.75 -11.58 7.56
CA LEU A 5 3.85 -10.39 8.42
C LEU A 5 2.87 -9.32 7.92
N LYS A 6 1.99 -8.86 8.82
CA LYS A 6 1.01 -7.81 8.51
C LYS A 6 1.67 -6.44 8.61
N VAL A 7 1.52 -5.64 7.56
CA VAL A 7 2.16 -4.33 7.45
C VAL A 7 1.16 -3.26 7.00
N VAL A 8 1.48 -2.01 7.33
CA VAL A 8 0.71 -0.82 6.98
C VAL A 8 1.56 0.06 6.07
N GLU A 9 0.98 0.55 4.97
CA GLU A 9 1.66 1.42 4.00
C GLU A 9 1.14 2.86 4.12
N LEU A 10 1.95 3.75 4.71
CA LEU A 10 1.64 5.17 4.82
C LEU A 10 2.29 5.94 3.67
N PHE A 11 1.58 6.90 3.08
CA PHE A 11 2.05 7.69 1.93
C PHE A 11 2.41 6.79 0.74
N ALA A 12 1.50 5.89 0.38
CA ALA A 12 1.71 4.81 -0.60
C ALA A 12 2.16 5.30 -1.99
N GLY A 13 1.93 6.57 -2.33
CA GLY A 13 2.25 7.12 -3.64
C GLY A 13 1.55 6.33 -4.74
N VAL A 14 2.34 5.75 -5.64
CA VAL A 14 1.87 4.91 -6.76
C VAL A 14 1.82 3.41 -6.45
N GLY A 15 2.13 2.98 -5.21
CA GLY A 15 1.98 1.59 -4.77
C GLY A 15 3.14 0.65 -5.11
N GLY A 16 4.34 1.18 -5.40
CA GLY A 16 5.52 0.35 -5.72
C GLY A 16 5.97 -0.56 -4.58
N PHE A 17 5.89 -0.08 -3.33
CA PHE A 17 6.24 -0.88 -2.15
C PHE A 17 5.26 -2.02 -1.92
N ARG A 18 3.95 -1.77 -2.01
CA ARG A 18 2.92 -2.81 -1.97
C ARG A 18 3.20 -3.95 -2.94
N LEU A 19 3.50 -3.67 -4.21
CA LEU A 19 3.81 -4.70 -5.21
C LEU A 19 5.04 -5.55 -4.82
N GLY A 20 6.06 -4.94 -4.23
CA GLY A 20 7.24 -5.66 -3.73
C GLY A 20 6.93 -6.50 -2.48
N LEU A 21 6.16 -5.95 -1.55
CA LEU A 21 5.77 -6.60 -0.29
C LEU A 21 4.84 -7.80 -0.54
N GLU A 22 3.90 -7.68 -1.48
CA GLU A 22 2.98 -8.77 -1.85
C GLU A 22 3.69 -9.95 -2.53
N LYS A 23 4.76 -9.68 -3.29
CA LYS A 23 5.66 -10.72 -3.85
C LYS A 23 6.57 -11.37 -2.80
N SER A 24 6.62 -10.78 -1.60
CA SER A 24 7.41 -11.25 -0.47
C SER A 24 6.49 -11.89 0.60
N ASN A 25 7.03 -12.22 1.79
CA ASN A 25 6.22 -12.80 2.89
C ASN A 25 5.45 -11.75 3.72
N TYR A 26 4.90 -10.73 3.06
CA TYR A 26 4.15 -9.65 3.72
C TYR A 26 2.70 -9.59 3.23
N LYS A 27 1.84 -9.08 4.11
CA LYS A 27 0.44 -8.75 3.80
C LYS A 27 0.18 -7.31 4.18
N VAL A 28 -0.01 -6.44 3.19
CA VAL A 28 -0.49 -5.08 3.42
C VAL A 28 -1.95 -5.17 3.87
N VAL A 29 -2.24 -4.75 5.10
CA VAL A 29 -3.60 -4.80 5.68
C VAL A 29 -4.32 -3.47 5.61
N TRP A 30 -3.57 -2.38 5.42
CA TRP A 30 -4.08 -1.04 5.24
C TRP A 30 -3.08 -0.19 4.50
N SER A 31 -3.57 0.70 3.64
CA SER A 31 -2.76 1.72 3.01
C SER A 31 -3.47 3.07 3.08
N ASN A 32 -2.67 4.12 3.15
CA ASN A 32 -3.13 5.49 2.98
C ASN A 32 -2.24 6.22 2.00
N GLN A 33 -2.89 6.99 1.15
CA GLN A 33 -2.25 8.00 0.36
C GLN A 33 -2.90 9.35 0.68
N TRP A 34 -2.13 10.25 1.28
CA TRP A 34 -2.55 11.62 1.52
C TRP A 34 -1.73 12.56 0.66
N GLU A 35 -2.40 13.29 -0.22
CA GLU A 35 -1.78 14.30 -1.08
C GLU A 35 -2.46 15.66 -0.79
N PRO A 36 -1.75 16.62 -0.18
CA PRO A 36 -2.35 17.87 0.29
C PRO A 36 -2.89 18.79 -0.81
N LEU A 37 -2.43 18.61 -2.05
CA LEU A 37 -2.65 19.56 -3.15
C LEU A 37 -3.64 19.03 -4.20
N THR A 38 -4.11 17.78 -4.09
CA THR A 38 -4.98 17.11 -5.05
C THR A 38 -6.14 16.43 -4.32
N LYS A 39 -7.34 17.03 -4.38
CA LYS A 39 -8.56 16.44 -3.78
C LYS A 39 -8.96 15.10 -4.42
N THR A 40 -8.47 14.80 -5.61
CA THR A 40 -8.85 13.61 -6.37
C THR A 40 -7.74 12.57 -6.29
N GLN A 41 -7.99 11.51 -5.53
CA GLN A 41 -7.07 10.40 -5.35
C GLN A 41 -7.30 9.34 -6.43
N HIS A 42 -6.48 9.34 -7.49
CA HIS A 42 -6.58 8.36 -8.58
C HIS A 42 -5.98 6.99 -8.22
N ALA A 43 -5.24 6.86 -7.13
CA ALA A 43 -4.41 5.69 -6.80
C ALA A 43 -5.11 4.60 -5.95
N SER A 44 -6.37 4.78 -5.52
CA SER A 44 -7.11 3.78 -4.73
C SER A 44 -8.14 2.97 -5.51
N MET A 45 -8.16 3.04 -6.86
CA MET A 45 -9.12 2.30 -7.70
C MET A 45 -8.53 1.09 -8.45
N VAL A 46 -7.46 0.48 -7.93
CA VAL A 46 -6.91 -0.79 -8.44
C VAL A 46 -6.81 -1.80 -7.31
#